data_AF-A0A6A5UZ76-F1
#
_entry.id   AF-A0A6A5UZ76-F1
#
_cell.length_a   1.000
_cell.length_b   1.000
_cell.length_c   1.000
_cell.angle_alpha   90.00
_cell.angle_beta   90.00
_cell.angle_gamma   90.00
#
_symmetry.space_group_name_H-M   'P 1'
#
loop_
_entity.id
_entity.type
_entity.pdbx_description
1 polymer ?
#
loop_
_entity_poly.entity_id
_entity_poly.type
_entity_poly.pdbx_seq_one_letter_code
_entity_poly.pdbx_strand_id
1 'polypeptide(L)'
;MVLCSDRAMSKLGVQTGLLDFWTGKGSRVRSIANVHRGVLFYSTDYLSARRRLWSKQEMELLQEVRHTHRFMTHVHDLENRFPGRTRKGILSKLKKMRRLAESQPDWNDQEMETLQELVRTHENISDVPDLENRFPGRDLAGILIQASRIAHEHLLQYRASPKWSPEEDRILVEARLAGEPYSEIQDKKLPHRDISNLASRWHYALSPKARENKMKELRPRYERYTARDDAEIIRLRHKLGWSWVKIGEKLGRGAGTVCEHYRQIVPAEQRILTRSHQTWTHEEIKILEEMREAGKSNTDIAKALDRAYNEVAMKLSRSSTKTRKFIQTYRGWTASENAILEEARKHNMNLAQVQDRLPGRSLTSIAARDKEQRAGHDNAELGCRTTRRKWTETEDAILEAAMQEGIRKLDQLKSKLPGRNTSAIKARQCVLRRRRADCGDPRRRWTASETAILQAALQEGASSSQIKERLPERGLYAIQCKMYYYTRLKHKVLKEL
;
A
#
# COMPACT_ATOMS: atom_id res chain seq x y z
N MET A 1 -66.63 -7.68 3.74
CA MET A 1 -67.12 -8.10 5.06
C MET A 1 -65.96 -8.86 5.70
N VAL A 2 -65.26 -8.24 6.67
CA VAL A 2 -65.47 -8.45 8.13
C VAL A 2 -65.02 -9.86 8.52
N LEU A 3 -64.12 -10.14 9.49
CA LEU A 3 -63.28 -9.40 10.42
C LEU A 3 -62.28 -10.42 11.02
N CYS A 4 -61.13 -9.91 11.47
CA CYS A 4 -60.32 -10.25 12.65
C CYS A 4 -60.60 -11.51 13.49
N SER A 5 -59.53 -12.11 14.05
CA SER A 5 -59.31 -12.06 15.52
C SER A 5 -57.93 -12.54 15.97
N ASP A 6 -57.35 -11.72 16.85
CA ASP A 6 -56.24 -11.99 17.76
C ASP A 6 -56.53 -13.15 18.72
N ARG A 7 -55.45 -13.79 19.22
CA ARG A 7 -55.37 -14.03 20.67
C ARG A 7 -53.94 -14.24 21.17
N ALA A 8 -53.57 -13.38 22.10
CA ALA A 8 -52.42 -13.52 22.99
C ALA A 8 -52.79 -14.26 24.30
N MET A 9 -51.75 -14.58 25.07
CA MET A 9 -51.66 -14.70 26.55
C MET A 9 -51.45 -16.11 27.17
N SER A 10 -50.20 -16.30 27.63
CA SER A 10 -49.82 -16.56 29.04
C SER A 10 -49.75 -17.99 29.61
N LYS A 11 -48.56 -18.37 30.14
CA LYS A 11 -48.22 -18.61 31.58
C LYS A 11 -47.00 -19.56 31.73
N LEU A 12 -45.91 -19.10 32.35
CA LEU A 12 -45.37 -19.45 33.69
C LEU A 12 -44.74 -20.87 33.78
N GLY A 13 -43.41 -20.99 33.90
CA GLY A 13 -42.67 -21.26 35.15
C GLY A 13 -41.96 -22.62 35.00
N VAL A 14 -40.78 -22.97 35.52
CA VAL A 14 -40.04 -22.64 36.75
C VAL A 14 -38.57 -23.12 36.61
N GLN A 15 -37.65 -22.31 37.17
CA GLN A 15 -36.32 -22.54 37.79
C GLN A 15 -35.43 -23.78 37.54
N THR A 16 -34.12 -23.50 37.40
CA THR A 16 -32.95 -23.85 38.27
C THR A 16 -31.67 -23.75 37.40
N GLY A 17 -30.48 -23.30 37.79
CA GLY A 17 -29.88 -22.78 39.02
C GLY A 17 -28.33 -22.83 38.88
N LEU A 18 -27.64 -21.85 39.48
CA LEU A 18 -26.20 -21.80 39.86
C LEU A 18 -25.14 -21.69 38.71
N LEU A 19 -24.02 -20.95 38.81
CA LEU A 19 -23.20 -20.53 39.94
C LEU A 19 -22.31 -19.31 39.55
N ASP A 20 -22.33 -18.23 40.34
CA ASP A 20 -21.41 -17.08 40.29
C ASP A 20 -20.54 -17.08 41.56
N PHE A 21 -19.21 -17.02 41.43
CA PHE A 21 -18.17 -16.83 42.47
C PHE A 21 -16.93 -16.27 41.70
N TRP A 22 -16.16 -15.22 42.06
CA TRP A 22 -15.70 -14.73 43.37
C TRP A 22 -15.08 -13.30 43.31
N THR A 23 -15.23 -12.56 44.43
CA THR A 23 -14.37 -11.51 45.08
C THR A 23 -13.82 -10.31 44.30
N GLY A 24 -13.69 -9.08 44.85
CA GLY A 24 -13.69 -8.63 46.24
C GLY A 24 -12.42 -7.81 46.56
N LYS A 25 -12.62 -6.52 46.88
CA LYS A 25 -11.76 -5.58 47.66
C LYS A 25 -10.56 -4.89 47.00
N GLY A 26 -10.50 -3.56 47.19
CA GLY A 26 -9.22 -2.88 47.43
C GLY A 26 -9.10 -1.40 47.03
N SER A 27 -9.94 -0.50 47.54
CA SER A 27 -9.70 0.94 47.47
C SER A 27 -8.45 1.35 48.28
N ARG A 28 -7.54 2.10 47.67
CA ARG A 28 -6.60 2.98 48.39
C ARG A 28 -6.56 4.36 47.75
N VAL A 29 -7.19 5.29 48.45
CA VAL A 29 -7.01 6.73 48.33
C VAL A 29 -5.60 7.08 48.81
N ARG A 30 -4.83 7.82 48.02
CA ARG A 30 -3.79 8.70 48.54
C ARG A 30 -3.91 10.08 47.88
N SER A 31 -4.40 10.99 48.72
CA SER A 31 -4.17 12.43 48.68
C SER A 31 -2.70 12.75 48.42
N ILE A 32 -2.43 13.69 47.51
CA ILE A 32 -1.25 14.55 47.57
C ILE A 32 -1.72 15.98 47.31
N ALA A 33 -1.56 16.80 48.35
CA ALA A 33 -1.75 18.23 48.34
C ALA A 33 -0.60 18.94 47.59
N ASN A 34 -0.94 20.08 46.98
CA ASN A 34 -0.01 21.07 46.45
C ASN A 34 0.82 21.72 47.56
N VAL A 35 2.15 21.78 47.43
CA VAL A 35 2.98 22.93 47.85
C VAL A 35 4.18 23.09 46.90
N HIS A 36 4.50 24.36 46.64
CA HIS A 36 5.46 25.00 45.74
C HIS A 36 6.94 24.56 45.71
N ARG A 37 7.54 24.89 44.55
CA ARG A 37 8.93 25.36 44.26
C ARG A 37 10.05 24.32 44.15
N GLY A 38 10.75 24.40 43.01
CA GLY A 38 12.07 23.80 42.79
C GLY A 38 12.41 23.73 41.31
N VAL A 39 12.96 24.82 40.77
CA VAL A 39 13.61 24.86 39.45
C VAL A 39 14.76 23.84 39.47
N LEU A 40 14.64 22.77 38.68
CA LEU A 40 15.78 21.89 38.37
C LEU A 40 16.18 22.11 36.92
N PHE A 41 17.31 22.79 36.77
CA PHE A 41 18.10 22.85 35.56
C PHE A 41 18.41 21.42 35.09
N TYR A 42 17.92 21.03 33.92
CA TYR A 42 18.43 19.85 33.24
C TYR A 42 19.79 20.20 32.63
N SER A 43 20.85 19.62 33.21
CA SER A 43 22.23 19.67 32.72
C SER A 43 22.31 19.36 31.22
N THR A 44 23.14 20.15 30.54
CA THR A 44 23.50 20.16 29.13
C THR A 44 24.24 18.91 28.61
N ASP A 45 24.38 17.86 29.43
CA ASP A 45 25.15 16.65 29.07
C ASP A 45 24.40 15.65 28.16
N TYR A 46 23.14 15.89 27.81
CA TYR A 46 22.33 14.92 27.07
C TYR A 46 22.67 14.76 25.57
N LEU A 47 23.43 15.67 24.97
CA LEU A 47 23.67 15.69 23.52
C LEU A 47 25.06 15.17 23.08
N SER A 48 26.00 14.91 24.00
CA SER A 48 27.29 14.27 23.70
C SER A 48 27.19 12.75 23.46
N ALA A 49 26.03 12.14 23.74
CA ALA A 49 25.84 10.68 23.74
C ALA A 49 25.85 10.02 22.35
N ARG A 50 25.89 10.76 21.23
CA ARG A 50 25.73 10.16 19.89
C ARG A 50 26.98 9.45 19.33
N ARG A 51 28.15 9.56 19.97
CA ARG A 51 29.31 8.68 19.69
C ARG A 51 30.18 8.42 20.93
N ARG A 52 29.60 8.36 22.14
CA ARG A 52 30.37 7.88 23.29
C ARG A 52 30.73 6.41 23.04
N LEU A 53 32.01 6.10 22.91
CA LEU A 53 32.48 4.71 22.79
C LEU A 53 32.08 3.92 24.04
N TRP A 54 31.74 2.65 23.87
CA TRP A 54 31.39 1.80 25.02
C TRP A 54 32.67 1.53 25.82
N SER A 55 32.67 1.91 27.10
CA SER A 55 33.81 1.64 27.97
C SER A 55 33.93 0.14 28.27
N LYS A 56 35.11 -0.29 28.72
CA LYS A 56 35.33 -1.70 29.11
C LYS A 56 34.38 -2.14 30.22
N GLN A 57 34.19 -1.31 31.24
CA GLN A 57 33.24 -1.53 32.33
C GLN A 57 31.79 -1.60 31.84
N GLU A 58 31.38 -0.72 30.92
CA GLU A 58 30.04 -0.79 30.32
C GLU A 58 29.86 -2.08 29.49
N MET A 59 30.92 -2.56 28.82
CA MET A 59 30.87 -3.81 28.06
C MET A 59 30.79 -5.05 28.96
N GLU A 60 31.48 -5.05 30.10
CA GLU A 60 31.40 -6.11 31.12
C GLU A 60 29.99 -6.16 31.76
N LEU A 61 29.43 -5.00 32.12
CA LEU A 61 28.05 -4.88 32.59
C LEU A 61 27.03 -5.36 31.54
N LEU A 62 27.25 -5.06 30.25
CA LEU A 62 26.39 -5.55 29.18
C LEU A 62 26.46 -7.09 29.01
N GLN A 63 27.63 -7.70 29.28
CA GLN A 63 27.78 -9.15 29.28
C GLN A 63 27.07 -9.79 30.49
N GLU A 64 27.21 -9.20 31.67
CA GLU A 64 26.49 -9.65 32.88
C GLU A 64 24.97 -9.61 32.66
N VAL A 65 24.44 -8.48 32.17
CA VAL A 65 23.01 -8.30 31.84
C VAL A 65 22.52 -9.30 30.78
N ARG A 66 23.40 -9.71 29.85
CA ARG A 66 23.09 -10.73 28.85
C ARG A 66 22.94 -12.12 29.46
N HIS A 67 23.71 -12.46 30.50
CA HIS A 67 23.67 -13.77 31.15
C HIS A 67 22.55 -13.90 32.18
N THR A 68 22.15 -12.83 32.85
CA THR A 68 21.07 -12.83 33.85
C THR A 68 19.65 -12.78 33.26
N HIS A 69 19.50 -13.04 31.95
CA HIS A 69 18.31 -12.68 31.16
C HIS A 69 17.07 -13.54 31.41
N ARG A 70 16.85 -13.99 32.65
CA ARG A 70 15.58 -14.58 33.08
C ARG A 70 14.59 -13.53 33.64
N PHE A 71 15.02 -12.38 34.17
CA PHE A 71 14.10 -11.39 34.78
C PHE A 71 14.61 -9.94 34.79
N MET A 72 14.72 -9.28 33.64
CA MET A 72 14.77 -7.81 33.61
C MET A 72 13.64 -7.25 32.73
N THR A 73 12.41 -7.42 33.22
CA THR A 73 11.20 -6.82 32.65
C THR A 73 11.01 -5.36 33.08
N HIS A 74 11.78 -4.86 34.06
CA HIS A 74 11.66 -3.47 34.51
C HIS A 74 12.60 -2.52 33.76
N VAL A 75 11.95 -1.65 32.98
CA VAL A 75 12.53 -0.62 32.11
C VAL A 75 13.46 0.35 32.83
N HIS A 76 13.27 0.55 34.14
CA HIS A 76 14.02 1.54 34.92
C HIS A 76 15.42 1.07 35.36
N ASP A 77 15.60 -0.23 35.57
CA ASP A 77 16.84 -0.76 36.13
C ASP A 77 18.01 -0.68 35.13
N LEU A 78 17.70 -0.78 33.83
CA LEU A 78 18.71 -0.65 32.77
C LEU A 78 19.22 0.79 32.62
N GLU A 79 18.38 1.80 32.82
CA GLU A 79 18.81 3.19 32.73
C GLU A 79 19.64 3.60 33.96
N ASN A 80 19.33 3.04 35.13
CA ASN A 80 20.11 3.25 36.35
C ASN A 80 21.50 2.60 36.30
N ARG A 81 21.64 1.40 35.70
CA ARG A 81 22.93 0.71 35.58
C ARG A 81 23.86 1.28 34.51
N PHE A 82 23.35 2.09 33.58
CA PHE A 82 24.13 2.70 32.50
C PHE A 82 23.94 4.23 32.45
N PRO A 83 24.44 4.96 33.46
CA PRO A 83 24.26 6.41 33.54
C PRO A 83 24.84 7.10 32.30
N GLY A 84 24.01 7.93 31.65
CA GLY A 84 24.37 8.63 30.42
C GLY A 84 24.21 7.81 29.12
N ARG A 85 23.65 6.59 29.18
CA ARG A 85 23.23 5.83 28.01
C ARG A 85 21.71 5.85 27.89
N THR A 86 21.23 6.15 26.70
CA THR A 86 19.80 6.02 26.42
C THR A 86 19.41 4.54 26.38
N ARG A 87 18.23 4.19 26.89
CA ARG A 87 17.65 2.84 26.76
C ARG A 87 17.72 2.29 25.34
N LYS A 88 17.42 3.12 24.34
CA LYS A 88 17.52 2.72 22.94
C LYS A 88 18.95 2.37 22.53
N GLY A 89 19.94 3.09 23.04
CA GLY A 89 21.37 2.79 22.84
C GLY A 89 21.79 1.47 23.47
N ILE A 90 21.36 1.23 24.72
CA ILE A 90 21.62 -0.02 25.47
C ILE A 90 21.00 -1.22 24.72
N LEU A 91 19.70 -1.14 24.39
CA LEU A 91 19.01 -2.20 23.64
C LEU A 91 19.61 -2.43 22.25
N SER A 92 20.00 -1.36 21.55
CA SER A 92 20.65 -1.49 20.24
C SER A 92 22.02 -2.14 20.34
N LYS A 93 22.78 -1.88 21.41
CA LYS A 93 24.09 -2.49 21.64
C LYS A 93 23.96 -3.95 22.07
N LEU A 94 23.02 -4.27 22.97
CA LEU A 94 22.66 -5.64 23.32
C LEU A 94 22.25 -6.43 22.07
N LYS A 95 21.39 -5.86 21.21
CA LYS A 95 21.00 -6.48 19.94
C LYS A 95 22.18 -6.66 18.98
N LYS A 96 23.13 -5.71 18.94
CA LYS A 96 24.34 -5.82 18.12
C LYS A 96 25.31 -6.87 18.66
N MET A 97 25.46 -6.97 19.98
CA MET A 97 26.22 -8.03 20.64
C MET A 97 25.56 -9.40 20.44
N ARG A 98 24.23 -9.46 20.46
CA ARG A 98 23.48 -10.67 20.09
C ARG A 98 23.75 -11.05 18.65
N ARG A 99 23.65 -10.13 17.69
CA ARG A 99 23.98 -10.38 16.27
C ARG A 99 25.42 -10.83 16.02
N LEU A 100 26.37 -10.27 16.77
CA LEU A 100 27.77 -10.68 16.70
C LEU A 100 28.03 -12.02 17.40
N ALA A 101 27.17 -12.42 18.36
CA ALA A 101 27.19 -13.75 18.95
C ALA A 101 26.30 -14.76 18.20
N GLU A 102 25.37 -14.28 17.36
CA GLU A 102 24.54 -15.01 16.37
C GLU A 102 25.37 -15.39 15.14
N SER A 103 26.65 -14.99 15.03
CA SER A 103 27.65 -15.85 14.38
C SER A 103 27.95 -17.06 15.28
N GLN A 104 26.87 -17.72 15.71
CA GLN A 104 26.90 -19.01 16.34
C GLN A 104 27.57 -19.97 15.35
N PRO A 105 28.33 -20.97 15.82
CA PRO A 105 28.79 -22.06 14.97
C PRO A 105 27.60 -22.65 14.20
N ASP A 106 27.80 -23.15 12.98
CA ASP A 106 26.74 -23.90 12.30
C ASP A 106 26.22 -25.02 13.21
N TRP A 107 24.92 -25.32 13.14
CA TRP A 107 24.33 -26.42 13.90
C TRP A 107 24.99 -27.72 13.48
N ASN A 108 25.61 -28.43 14.43
CA ASN A 108 26.19 -29.73 14.12
C ASN A 108 25.09 -30.80 14.05
N ASP A 109 25.40 -31.93 13.42
CA ASP A 109 24.41 -32.97 13.15
C ASP A 109 23.79 -33.55 14.44
N GLN A 110 24.60 -33.69 15.50
CA GLN A 110 24.15 -34.21 16.81
C GLN A 110 23.22 -33.23 17.54
N GLU A 111 23.50 -31.92 17.48
CA GLU A 111 22.62 -30.87 17.98
C GLU A 111 21.31 -30.86 17.19
N MET A 112 21.37 -30.98 15.87
CA MET A 112 20.17 -31.02 15.03
C MET A 112 19.29 -32.24 15.31
N GLU A 113 19.88 -33.42 15.46
CA GLU A 113 19.16 -34.66 15.78
C GLU A 113 18.48 -34.57 17.15
N THR A 114 19.22 -34.09 18.17
CA THR A 114 18.67 -33.89 19.52
C THR A 114 17.52 -32.88 19.51
N LEU A 115 17.64 -31.79 18.75
CA LEU A 115 16.60 -30.76 18.68
C LEU A 115 15.37 -31.26 17.90
N GLN A 116 15.57 -32.03 16.82
CA GLN A 116 14.46 -32.65 16.09
C GLN A 116 13.67 -33.62 16.99
N GLU A 117 14.35 -34.42 17.80
CA GLU A 117 13.69 -35.35 18.71
C GLU A 117 12.88 -34.62 19.80
N LEU A 118 13.43 -33.52 20.34
CA LEU A 118 12.70 -32.67 21.29
C LEU A 118 11.46 -32.03 20.66
N VAL A 119 11.53 -31.60 19.39
CA VAL A 119 10.38 -31.02 18.66
C VAL A 119 9.30 -32.06 18.39
N ARG A 120 9.68 -33.33 18.19
CA ARG A 120 8.71 -34.43 17.98
C ARG A 120 8.02 -34.84 19.27
N THR A 121 8.76 -34.87 20.37
CA THR A 121 8.29 -35.45 21.64
C THR A 121 7.54 -34.44 22.53
N HIS A 122 7.80 -33.14 22.38
CA HIS A 122 7.22 -32.10 23.22
C HIS A 122 6.35 -31.15 22.40
N GLU A 123 5.11 -30.93 22.84
CA GLU A 123 4.17 -29.99 22.20
C GLU A 123 4.70 -28.54 22.23
N ASN A 124 5.46 -28.20 23.29
CA ASN A 124 6.10 -26.91 23.44
C ASN A 124 7.54 -27.06 23.96
N ILE A 125 8.49 -26.68 23.12
CA ILE A 125 9.93 -26.77 23.41
C ILE A 125 10.32 -25.90 24.62
N SER A 126 9.60 -24.80 24.89
CA SER A 126 9.96 -23.91 26.01
C SER A 126 9.82 -24.56 27.39
N ASP A 127 9.10 -25.68 27.46
CA ASP A 127 8.74 -26.33 28.72
C ASP A 127 9.72 -27.47 29.07
N VAL A 128 10.68 -27.76 28.17
CA VAL A 128 11.73 -28.76 28.40
C VAL A 128 12.68 -28.27 29.50
N PRO A 129 12.80 -29.00 30.62
CA PRO A 129 13.73 -28.64 31.69
C PRO A 129 15.19 -28.68 31.19
N ASP A 130 15.99 -27.74 31.67
CA ASP A 130 17.43 -27.68 31.42
C ASP A 130 17.81 -27.68 29.92
N LEU A 131 16.96 -27.08 29.08
CA LEU A 131 17.16 -27.02 27.62
C LEU A 131 18.52 -26.41 27.24
N GLU A 132 19.00 -25.40 27.99
CA GLU A 132 20.31 -24.78 27.78
C GLU A 132 21.47 -25.75 28.08
N ASN A 133 21.30 -26.69 29.02
CA ASN A 133 22.34 -27.67 29.36
C ASN A 133 22.49 -28.75 28.27
N ARG A 134 21.42 -29.00 27.50
CA ARG A 134 21.43 -29.97 26.38
C ARG A 134 22.12 -29.43 25.12
N PHE A 135 22.32 -28.12 25.03
CA PHE A 135 22.94 -27.45 23.88
C PHE A 135 24.04 -26.49 24.36
N PRO A 136 25.19 -27.02 24.86
CA PRO A 136 26.24 -26.19 25.43
C PRO A 136 26.80 -25.21 24.40
N GLY A 137 26.82 -23.92 24.77
CA GLY A 137 27.30 -22.83 23.89
C GLY A 137 26.21 -22.20 22.99
N ARG A 138 24.99 -22.75 22.99
CA ARG A 138 23.81 -22.15 22.35
C ARG A 138 23.04 -21.30 23.34
N ASP A 139 22.47 -20.19 22.88
CA ASP A 139 21.54 -19.42 23.70
C ASP A 139 20.10 -19.97 23.56
N LEU A 140 19.29 -19.88 24.63
CA LEU A 140 17.91 -20.36 24.62
C LEU A 140 17.07 -19.79 23.46
N ALA A 141 17.32 -18.53 23.09
CA ALA A 141 16.64 -17.91 21.95
C ALA A 141 17.01 -18.58 20.62
N GLY A 142 18.27 -18.91 20.39
CA GLY A 142 18.73 -19.63 19.21
C GLY A 142 18.12 -21.03 19.13
N ILE A 143 18.03 -21.73 20.26
CA ILE A 143 17.39 -23.06 20.36
C ILE A 143 15.90 -22.95 19.99
N LEU A 144 15.16 -22.01 20.58
CA LEU A 144 13.72 -21.83 20.31
C LEU A 144 13.43 -21.41 18.87
N ILE A 145 14.28 -20.54 18.28
CA ILE A 145 14.15 -20.12 16.88
C ILE A 145 14.36 -21.33 15.96
N GLN A 146 15.39 -22.12 16.19
CA GLN A 146 15.67 -23.30 15.36
C GLN A 146 14.61 -24.38 15.55
N ALA A 147 14.14 -24.61 16.77
CA ALA A 147 13.03 -25.50 17.06
C ALA A 147 11.74 -25.09 16.33
N SER A 148 11.44 -23.78 16.31
CA SER A 148 10.29 -23.25 15.56
C SER A 148 10.44 -23.45 14.05
N ARG A 149 11.67 -23.38 13.51
CA ARG A 149 11.94 -23.66 12.09
C ARG A 149 11.73 -25.14 11.78
N ILE A 150 12.24 -26.03 12.62
CA ILE A 150 12.06 -27.49 12.49
C ILE A 150 10.57 -27.84 12.61
N ALA A 151 9.85 -27.28 13.58
CA ALA A 151 8.41 -27.49 13.74
C ALA A 151 7.63 -26.95 12.53
N HIS A 152 8.01 -25.78 11.99
CA HIS A 152 7.42 -25.26 10.78
C HIS A 152 7.73 -26.11 9.55
N GLU A 153 8.94 -26.66 9.44
CA GLU A 153 9.35 -27.57 8.37
C GLU A 153 8.60 -28.90 8.45
N HIS A 154 8.42 -29.47 9.64
CA HIS A 154 7.53 -30.60 9.86
C HIS A 154 6.09 -30.25 9.48
N LEU A 155 5.56 -29.11 9.93
CA LEU A 155 4.22 -28.64 9.53
C LEU A 155 4.11 -28.41 8.02
N LEU A 156 5.17 -27.98 7.34
CA LEU A 156 5.22 -27.82 5.89
C LEU A 156 5.34 -29.16 5.18
N GLN A 157 6.01 -30.15 5.76
CA GLN A 157 5.99 -31.53 5.27
C GLN A 157 4.60 -32.17 5.41
N TYR A 158 3.87 -31.85 6.48
CA TYR A 158 2.47 -32.25 6.68
C TYR A 158 1.45 -31.41 5.88
N ARG A 159 1.78 -30.15 5.55
CA ARG A 159 0.95 -29.24 4.72
C ARG A 159 1.35 -29.20 3.25
N ALA A 160 2.38 -29.92 2.85
CA ALA A 160 2.64 -30.17 1.44
C ALA A 160 1.49 -31.05 0.95
N SER A 161 0.44 -30.40 0.44
CA SER A 161 -0.63 -31.11 -0.26
C SER A 161 0.02 -32.15 -1.17
N PRO A 162 -0.37 -33.43 -1.06
CA PRO A 162 0.26 -34.51 -1.82
C PRO A 162 0.38 -34.10 -3.29
N LYS A 163 1.48 -34.45 -3.97
CA LYS A 163 1.60 -34.16 -5.40
C LYS A 163 0.36 -34.70 -6.12
N TRP A 164 -0.25 -33.90 -7.00
CA TRP A 164 -1.40 -34.33 -7.80
C TRP A 164 -1.00 -35.52 -8.65
N SER A 165 -1.70 -36.64 -8.50
CA SER A 165 -1.54 -37.80 -9.36
C SER A 165 -2.29 -37.57 -10.69
N PRO A 166 -1.86 -38.22 -11.78
CA PRO A 166 -2.60 -38.18 -13.04
C PRO A 166 -4.04 -38.68 -12.89
N GLU A 167 -4.30 -39.59 -11.95
CA GLU A 167 -5.63 -40.15 -11.72
C GLU A 167 -6.54 -39.13 -11.00
N GLU A 168 -6.02 -38.42 -10.00
CA GLU A 168 -6.76 -37.34 -9.35
C GLU A 168 -7.10 -36.22 -10.34
N ASP A 169 -6.18 -35.90 -11.26
CA ASP A 169 -6.43 -34.94 -12.33
C ASP A 169 -7.54 -35.40 -13.28
N ARG A 170 -7.60 -36.70 -13.63
CA ARG A 170 -8.67 -37.28 -14.46
C ARG A 170 -10.02 -37.18 -13.76
N ILE A 171 -10.10 -37.64 -12.52
CA ILE A 171 -11.32 -37.58 -11.68
C ILE A 171 -11.82 -36.14 -11.58
N LEU A 172 -10.92 -35.19 -11.31
CA LEU A 172 -11.27 -33.78 -11.21
C LEU A 172 -11.73 -33.20 -12.54
N VAL A 173 -11.11 -33.57 -13.67
CA VAL A 173 -11.53 -33.12 -15.00
C VAL A 173 -12.90 -33.64 -15.36
N GLU A 174 -13.14 -34.94 -15.20
CA GLU A 174 -14.42 -35.57 -15.52
C GLU A 174 -15.55 -34.97 -14.70
N ALA A 175 -15.37 -34.86 -13.38
CA ALA A 175 -16.38 -34.29 -12.50
C ALA A 175 -16.68 -32.80 -12.82
N ARG A 176 -15.66 -32.01 -13.15
CA ARG A 176 -15.84 -30.60 -13.50
C ARG A 176 -16.47 -30.40 -14.86
N LEU A 177 -16.19 -31.27 -15.83
CA LEU A 177 -16.87 -31.26 -17.13
C LEU A 177 -18.32 -31.74 -17.02
N ALA A 178 -18.63 -32.63 -16.08
CA ALA A 178 -20.00 -33.04 -15.74
C ALA A 178 -20.78 -31.95 -14.95
N GLY A 179 -20.13 -30.86 -14.55
CA GLY A 179 -20.76 -29.74 -13.85
C GLY A 179 -20.88 -29.91 -12.33
N GLU A 180 -20.25 -30.93 -11.74
CA GLU A 180 -20.34 -31.20 -10.30
C GLU A 180 -19.68 -30.08 -9.47
N PRO A 181 -20.29 -29.66 -8.33
CA PRO A 181 -19.72 -28.67 -7.43
C PRO A 181 -18.53 -29.26 -6.65
N TYR A 182 -17.55 -28.43 -6.30
CA TYR A 182 -16.32 -28.90 -5.63
C TYR A 182 -16.57 -29.61 -4.29
N SER A 183 -17.64 -29.27 -3.57
CA SER A 183 -18.03 -29.95 -2.34
C SER A 183 -18.35 -31.43 -2.59
N GLU A 184 -19.12 -31.72 -3.64
CA GLU A 184 -19.47 -33.10 -3.99
C GLU A 184 -18.26 -33.89 -4.51
N ILE A 185 -17.36 -33.22 -5.23
CA ILE A 185 -16.10 -33.82 -5.70
C ILE A 185 -15.21 -34.19 -4.50
N GLN A 186 -15.09 -33.30 -3.51
CA GLN A 186 -14.36 -33.59 -2.28
C GLN A 186 -15.00 -34.78 -1.57
N ASP A 187 -16.29 -34.70 -1.24
CA ASP A 187 -16.93 -35.68 -0.37
C ASP A 187 -16.96 -37.09 -0.98
N LYS A 188 -17.19 -37.21 -2.29
CA LYS A 188 -17.41 -38.50 -2.94
C LYS A 188 -16.21 -39.06 -3.69
N LYS A 189 -15.34 -38.20 -4.23
CA LYS A 189 -14.32 -38.62 -5.20
C LYS A 189 -12.89 -38.36 -4.73
N LEU A 190 -12.65 -37.26 -4.02
CA LEU A 190 -11.31 -36.84 -3.57
C LEU A 190 -11.35 -36.34 -2.11
N PRO A 191 -11.71 -37.20 -1.12
CA PRO A 191 -11.96 -36.78 0.27
C PRO A 191 -10.71 -36.29 1.00
N HIS A 192 -9.54 -36.73 0.55
CA HIS A 192 -8.24 -36.28 1.05
C HIS A 192 -7.79 -34.92 0.48
N ARG A 193 -8.58 -34.29 -0.40
CA ARG A 193 -8.29 -32.98 -0.99
C ARG A 193 -9.25 -31.92 -0.48
N ASP A 194 -8.71 -30.79 -0.05
CA ASP A 194 -9.53 -29.63 0.31
C ASP A 194 -10.15 -28.95 -0.93
N ILE A 195 -11.32 -28.33 -0.78
CA ILE A 195 -12.03 -27.57 -1.82
C ILE A 195 -11.12 -26.53 -2.45
N SER A 196 -10.32 -25.81 -1.65
CA SER A 196 -9.41 -24.79 -2.16
C SER A 196 -8.33 -25.38 -3.06
N ASN A 197 -7.90 -26.62 -2.77
CA ASN A 197 -6.91 -27.33 -3.56
C ASN A 197 -7.52 -27.78 -4.90
N LEU A 198 -8.74 -28.33 -4.88
CA LEU A 198 -9.50 -28.71 -6.07
C LEU A 198 -9.71 -27.51 -7.01
N ALA A 199 -10.19 -26.39 -6.46
CA ALA A 199 -10.43 -25.16 -7.22
C ALA A 199 -9.14 -24.60 -7.82
N SER A 200 -8.06 -24.55 -7.04
CA SER A 200 -6.77 -24.06 -7.51
C SER A 200 -6.22 -24.94 -8.64
N ARG A 201 -6.27 -26.27 -8.48
CA ARG A 201 -5.80 -27.21 -9.51
C ARG A 201 -6.59 -27.06 -10.80
N TRP A 202 -7.92 -26.95 -10.72
CA TRP A 202 -8.75 -26.72 -11.89
C TRP A 202 -8.41 -25.40 -12.60
N HIS A 203 -8.39 -24.28 -11.86
CA HIS A 203 -8.19 -22.96 -12.45
C HIS A 203 -6.82 -22.77 -13.09
N TYR A 204 -5.75 -23.32 -12.49
CA TYR A 204 -4.39 -23.06 -12.94
C TYR A 204 -3.78 -24.17 -13.80
N ALA A 205 -4.27 -25.42 -13.73
CA ALA A 205 -3.64 -26.54 -14.44
C ALA A 205 -4.55 -27.29 -15.41
N LEU A 206 -5.83 -27.52 -15.04
CA LEU A 206 -6.67 -28.50 -15.76
C LEU A 206 -7.78 -27.89 -16.62
N SER A 207 -8.25 -26.69 -16.29
CA SER A 207 -9.32 -26.04 -17.05
C SER A 207 -8.95 -25.85 -18.52
N PRO A 208 -9.90 -25.85 -19.47
CA PRO A 208 -9.63 -25.61 -20.89
C PRO A 208 -8.82 -24.32 -21.11
N LYS A 209 -9.14 -23.27 -20.36
CA LYS A 209 -8.42 -22.00 -20.38
C LYS A 209 -7.00 -22.11 -19.81
N ALA A 210 -6.79 -22.89 -18.75
CA ALA A 210 -5.45 -23.16 -18.23
C ALA A 210 -4.60 -23.95 -19.24
N ARG A 211 -5.19 -24.93 -19.94
CA ARG A 211 -4.52 -25.67 -21.01
C ARG A 211 -4.15 -24.75 -22.19
N GLU A 212 -5.07 -23.87 -22.59
CA GLU A 212 -4.80 -22.86 -23.61
C GLU A 212 -3.67 -21.90 -23.19
N ASN A 213 -3.68 -21.43 -21.94
CA ASN A 213 -2.62 -20.60 -21.38
C ASN A 213 -1.29 -21.35 -21.31
N LYS A 214 -1.29 -22.61 -20.88
CA LYS A 214 -0.09 -23.45 -20.84
C LYS A 214 0.45 -23.73 -22.24
N MET A 215 -0.41 -23.90 -23.25
CA MET A 215 0.01 -23.95 -24.66
C MET A 215 0.58 -22.61 -25.15
N LYS A 216 0.06 -21.47 -24.68
CA LYS A 216 0.64 -20.14 -24.94
C LYS A 216 1.99 -19.94 -24.23
N GLU A 217 2.19 -20.51 -23.06
CA GLU A 217 3.45 -20.49 -22.31
C GLU A 217 4.49 -21.49 -22.85
N LEU A 218 4.04 -22.64 -23.36
CA LEU A 218 4.85 -23.64 -24.07
C LEU A 218 5.20 -23.21 -25.49
N ARG A 219 4.75 -22.03 -25.94
CA ARG A 219 5.38 -21.38 -27.09
C ARG A 219 6.88 -21.33 -26.80
N PRO A 220 7.74 -21.71 -27.76
CA PRO A 220 9.16 -21.83 -27.55
C PRO A 220 9.67 -20.61 -26.76
N ARG A 221 10.26 -20.88 -25.59
CA ARG A 221 10.87 -19.86 -24.74
C ARG A 221 11.79 -19.07 -25.66
N TYR A 222 11.40 -17.84 -25.99
CA TYR A 222 11.83 -17.13 -27.20
C TYR A 222 13.29 -17.42 -27.52
N GLU A 223 13.53 -18.11 -28.63
CA GLU A 223 14.90 -18.35 -29.12
C GLU A 223 15.67 -17.03 -29.07
N ARG A 224 16.93 -17.05 -28.66
CA ARG A 224 17.70 -15.79 -28.61
C ARG A 224 17.68 -15.13 -29.97
N TYR A 225 17.57 -13.80 -29.99
CA TYR A 225 17.70 -13.05 -31.23
C TYR A 225 19.08 -13.35 -31.85
N THR A 226 19.07 -13.65 -33.14
CA THR A 226 20.30 -13.87 -33.91
C THR A 226 20.74 -12.57 -34.56
N ALA A 227 22.01 -12.48 -34.98
CA ALA A 227 22.50 -11.33 -35.76
C ALA A 227 21.68 -11.12 -37.06
N ARG A 228 21.09 -12.18 -37.61
CA ARG A 228 20.17 -12.10 -38.75
C ARG A 228 18.86 -11.43 -38.36
N ASP A 229 18.30 -11.77 -37.20
CA ASP A 229 17.10 -11.10 -36.67
C ASP A 229 17.38 -9.61 -36.46
N ASP A 230 18.53 -9.25 -35.91
CA ASP A 230 18.93 -7.86 -35.65
C ASP A 230 18.96 -7.03 -36.94
N ALA A 231 19.65 -7.56 -37.96
CA ALA A 231 19.73 -6.93 -39.27
C ALA A 231 18.33 -6.79 -39.90
N GLU A 232 17.48 -7.81 -39.77
CA GLU A 232 16.13 -7.79 -40.32
C GLU A 232 15.21 -6.82 -39.57
N ILE A 233 15.27 -6.76 -38.24
CA ILE A 233 14.51 -5.78 -37.43
C ILE A 233 14.92 -4.36 -37.83
N ILE A 234 16.22 -4.08 -37.94
CA ILE A 234 16.72 -2.77 -38.36
C ILE A 234 16.26 -2.46 -39.79
N ARG A 235 16.38 -3.40 -40.74
CA ARG A 235 15.95 -3.22 -42.12
C ARG A 235 14.45 -2.94 -42.23
N LEU A 236 13.62 -3.77 -41.60
CA LEU A 236 12.17 -3.64 -41.60
C LEU A 236 11.73 -2.32 -40.94
N ARG A 237 12.41 -1.90 -39.87
CA ARG A 237 12.08 -0.67 -39.16
C ARG A 237 12.56 0.59 -39.87
N HIS A 238 13.82 0.62 -40.30
CA HIS A 238 14.47 1.81 -40.87
C HIS A 238 14.21 2.00 -42.35
N LYS A 239 14.31 0.93 -43.15
CA LYS A 239 14.13 1.05 -44.60
C LYS A 239 12.66 1.00 -45.01
N LEU A 240 11.87 0.17 -44.34
CA LEU A 240 10.47 -0.07 -44.71
C LEU A 240 9.45 0.60 -43.79
N GLY A 241 9.87 1.14 -42.64
CA GLY A 241 8.98 1.86 -41.73
C GLY A 241 7.91 1.00 -41.05
N TRP A 242 8.10 -0.33 -40.98
CA TRP A 242 7.07 -1.23 -40.48
C TRP A 242 6.75 -1.00 -38.99
N SER A 243 5.49 -1.26 -38.61
CA SER A 243 5.04 -1.24 -37.23
C SER A 243 5.59 -2.45 -36.46
N TRP A 244 5.75 -2.32 -35.14
CA TRP A 244 6.25 -3.42 -34.30
C TRP A 244 5.37 -4.67 -34.35
N VAL A 245 4.06 -4.50 -34.56
CA VAL A 245 3.12 -5.62 -34.74
C VAL A 245 3.46 -6.40 -36.01
N LYS A 246 3.61 -5.70 -37.13
CA LYS A 246 3.94 -6.32 -38.42
C LYS A 246 5.32 -6.97 -38.42
N ILE A 247 6.31 -6.35 -37.76
CA ILE A 247 7.64 -6.93 -37.60
C ILE A 247 7.57 -8.18 -36.69
N GLY A 248 6.82 -8.12 -35.59
CA GLY A 248 6.61 -9.26 -34.70
C GLY A 248 5.96 -10.45 -35.41
N GLU A 249 4.88 -10.21 -36.16
CA GLU A 249 4.22 -11.24 -36.97
C GLU A 249 5.18 -11.86 -37.99
N LYS A 250 6.00 -11.05 -38.66
CA LYS A 250 6.98 -11.54 -39.64
C LYS A 250 8.06 -12.42 -39.02
N LEU A 251 8.47 -12.12 -37.78
CA LEU A 251 9.50 -12.87 -37.06
C LEU A 251 8.94 -13.99 -36.17
N GLY A 252 7.61 -14.14 -36.09
CA GLY A 252 6.96 -15.07 -35.15
C GLY A 252 7.15 -14.68 -33.68
N ARG A 253 7.34 -13.39 -33.38
CA ARG A 253 7.66 -12.87 -32.04
C ARG A 253 6.65 -11.81 -31.59
N GLY A 254 6.59 -11.55 -30.29
CA GLY A 254 5.74 -10.50 -29.73
C GLY A 254 6.21 -9.10 -30.11
N ALA A 255 5.29 -8.21 -30.49
CA ALA A 255 5.63 -6.82 -30.86
C ALA A 255 6.43 -6.07 -29.78
N GLY A 256 6.09 -6.30 -28.51
CA GLY A 256 6.80 -5.70 -27.38
C GLY A 256 8.23 -6.22 -27.22
N THR A 257 8.46 -7.52 -27.44
CA THR A 257 9.80 -8.11 -27.33
C THR A 257 10.70 -7.65 -28.46
N VAL A 258 10.16 -7.50 -29.67
CA VAL A 258 10.89 -6.94 -30.83
C VAL A 258 11.23 -5.47 -30.60
N CYS A 259 10.29 -4.68 -30.07
CA CYS A 259 10.53 -3.26 -29.77
C CYS A 259 11.61 -3.07 -28.71
N GLU A 260 11.59 -3.88 -27.64
CA GLU A 260 12.62 -3.81 -26.60
C GLU A 260 13.98 -4.25 -27.13
N HIS A 261 14.02 -5.33 -27.92
CA HIS A 261 15.27 -5.79 -28.55
C HIS A 261 15.86 -4.75 -29.50
N TYR A 262 15.01 -4.10 -30.31
CA TYR A 262 15.43 -2.97 -31.15
C TYR A 262 16.09 -1.85 -30.34
N ARG A 263 15.57 -1.52 -29.15
CA ARG A 263 16.18 -0.50 -28.28
C ARG A 263 17.54 -0.93 -27.75
N GLN A 264 17.78 -2.23 -27.59
CA GLN A 264 19.07 -2.75 -27.17
C GLN A 264 20.11 -2.68 -28.28
N ILE A 265 19.72 -3.00 -29.53
CA ILE A 265 20.66 -3.04 -30.67
C ILE A 265 20.85 -1.70 -31.38
N VAL A 266 19.90 -0.76 -31.27
CA VAL A 266 19.99 0.58 -31.90
C VAL A 266 20.20 1.66 -30.83
N PRO A 267 21.27 2.48 -30.92
CA PRO A 267 21.52 3.62 -30.01
C PRO A 267 20.39 4.65 -30.04
N ALA A 268 20.16 5.35 -28.93
CA ALA A 268 18.98 6.22 -28.75
C ALA A 268 18.81 7.28 -29.83
N GLU A 269 19.93 7.86 -30.27
CA GLU A 269 20.07 8.88 -31.29
C GLU A 269 19.73 8.37 -32.71
N GLN A 270 19.84 7.07 -32.96
CA GLN A 270 19.51 6.44 -34.24
C GLN A 270 18.14 5.74 -34.21
N ARG A 271 17.44 5.75 -33.07
CA ARG A 271 16.13 5.11 -32.96
C ARG A 271 15.09 5.93 -33.70
N ILE A 272 14.34 5.27 -34.58
CA ILE A 272 13.11 5.82 -35.13
C ILE A 272 12.07 5.84 -34.02
N LEU A 273 11.98 6.98 -33.34
CA LEU A 273 10.92 7.28 -32.38
C LEU A 273 9.58 6.92 -33.03
N THR A 274 8.75 6.19 -32.29
CA THR A 274 7.45 5.75 -32.79
C THR A 274 6.68 6.91 -33.42
N ARG A 275 6.01 6.63 -34.55
CA ARG A 275 5.23 7.59 -35.36
C ARG A 275 4.23 8.44 -34.56
N SER A 276 3.92 8.07 -33.31
CA SER A 276 3.10 8.87 -32.39
C SER A 276 3.67 10.24 -32.03
N HIS A 277 4.91 10.54 -32.40
CA HIS A 277 5.49 11.88 -32.32
C HIS A 277 5.69 12.56 -33.69
N GLN A 278 5.34 11.93 -34.81
CA GLN A 278 5.34 12.66 -36.08
C GLN A 278 4.29 13.75 -36.01
N THR A 279 4.76 14.99 -36.10
CA THR A 279 3.92 16.17 -36.30
C THR A 279 3.04 15.94 -37.52
N TRP A 280 1.77 16.30 -37.42
CA TRP A 280 0.85 16.25 -38.55
C TRP A 280 1.31 17.24 -39.60
N THR A 281 1.63 16.74 -40.79
CA THR A 281 1.95 17.58 -41.94
C THR A 281 0.68 18.26 -42.47
N HIS A 282 0.82 19.35 -43.23
CA HIS A 282 -0.32 20.02 -43.84
C HIS A 282 -1.05 19.12 -44.84
N GLU A 283 -0.33 18.26 -45.55
CA GLU A 283 -0.88 17.29 -46.50
C GLU A 283 -1.71 16.21 -45.80
N GLU A 284 -1.20 15.63 -44.70
CA GLU A 284 -1.96 14.65 -43.90
C GLU A 284 -3.23 15.27 -43.31
N ILE A 285 -3.18 16.55 -42.92
CA ILE A 285 -4.36 17.28 -42.43
C ILE A 285 -5.39 17.46 -43.56
N LYS A 286 -4.94 17.85 -44.76
CA LYS A 286 -5.82 18.01 -45.93
C LYS A 286 -6.51 16.70 -46.29
N ILE A 287 -5.76 15.60 -46.38
CA ILE A 287 -6.32 14.26 -46.66
C ILE A 287 -7.29 13.84 -45.55
N LEU A 288 -6.96 14.09 -44.29
CA LEU A 288 -7.84 13.81 -43.15
C LEU A 288 -9.15 14.58 -43.23
N GLU A 289 -9.13 15.85 -43.64
CA GLU A 289 -10.31 16.70 -43.82
C GLU A 289 -11.15 16.21 -45.01
N GLU A 290 -10.55 15.99 -46.18
CA GLU A 290 -11.22 15.47 -47.38
C GLU A 290 -11.90 14.11 -47.14
N MET A 291 -11.20 13.17 -46.51
CA MET A 291 -11.79 11.86 -46.19
C MET A 291 -12.91 11.96 -45.16
N ARG A 292 -12.84 12.95 -44.25
CA ARG A 292 -13.88 13.18 -43.25
C ARG A 292 -15.13 13.79 -43.88
N GLU A 293 -14.97 14.75 -44.79
CA GLU A 293 -16.06 15.33 -45.58
C GLU A 293 -16.73 14.28 -46.47
N ALA A 294 -15.95 13.35 -47.02
CA ALA A 294 -16.45 12.18 -47.74
C ALA A 294 -17.10 11.11 -46.84
N GLY A 295 -17.25 11.37 -45.53
CA GLY A 295 -17.93 10.48 -44.58
C GLY A 295 -17.19 9.18 -44.26
N LYS A 296 -15.89 9.07 -44.56
CA LYS A 296 -15.10 7.85 -44.28
C LYS A 296 -14.94 7.61 -42.78
N SER A 297 -14.85 6.34 -42.40
CA SER A 297 -14.65 5.96 -41.00
C SER A 297 -13.24 6.32 -40.53
N ASN A 298 -13.06 6.55 -39.22
CA ASN A 298 -11.74 6.83 -38.65
C ASN A 298 -10.73 5.69 -38.93
N THR A 299 -11.22 4.46 -39.08
CA THR A 299 -10.40 3.30 -39.42
C THR A 299 -9.88 3.38 -40.85
N ASP A 300 -10.70 3.85 -41.80
CA ASP A 300 -10.29 4.02 -43.19
C ASP A 300 -9.33 5.19 -43.35
N ILE A 301 -9.57 6.29 -42.61
CA ILE A 301 -8.66 7.44 -42.55
C ILE A 301 -7.30 7.01 -41.96
N ALA A 302 -7.31 6.21 -40.89
CA ALA A 302 -6.09 5.67 -40.29
C ALA A 302 -5.29 4.80 -41.27
N LYS A 303 -5.97 3.96 -42.06
CA LYS A 303 -5.34 3.15 -43.11
C LYS A 303 -4.75 4.02 -44.22
N ALA A 304 -5.49 5.02 -44.70
CA ALA A 304 -5.05 5.88 -45.79
C ALA A 304 -3.84 6.76 -45.42
N LEU A 305 -3.78 7.22 -44.17
CA LEU A 305 -2.68 8.05 -43.66
C LEU A 305 -1.52 7.24 -43.06
N ASP A 306 -1.65 5.91 -43.01
CA ASP A 306 -0.71 5.02 -42.31
C ASP A 306 -0.41 5.46 -40.85
N ARG A 307 -1.47 5.94 -40.19
CA ARG A 307 -1.49 6.47 -38.81
C ARG A 307 -2.29 5.55 -37.89
N ALA A 308 -1.99 5.59 -36.59
CA ALA A 308 -2.77 4.83 -35.62
C ALA A 308 -4.19 5.41 -35.50
N TYR A 309 -5.20 4.55 -35.35
CA TYR A 309 -6.60 4.95 -35.14
C TYR A 309 -6.75 6.02 -34.04
N ASN A 310 -6.06 5.82 -32.91
CA ASN A 310 -6.10 6.76 -31.78
C ASN A 310 -5.51 8.13 -32.13
N GLU A 311 -4.50 8.21 -33.00
CA GLU A 311 -3.91 9.48 -33.43
C GLU A 311 -4.89 10.25 -34.32
N VAL A 312 -5.53 9.56 -35.27
CA VAL A 312 -6.59 10.14 -36.12
C VAL A 312 -7.75 10.63 -35.27
N ALA A 313 -8.23 9.80 -34.33
CA ALA A 313 -9.32 10.18 -33.42
C ALA A 313 -8.96 11.39 -32.55
N MET A 314 -7.72 11.44 -32.03
CA MET A 314 -7.22 12.56 -31.24
C MET A 314 -7.00 13.83 -32.07
N LYS A 315 -6.56 13.70 -33.33
CA LYS A 315 -6.40 14.84 -34.23
C LYS A 315 -7.73 15.40 -34.66
N LEU A 316 -8.69 14.54 -35.03
CA LEU A 316 -10.05 14.95 -35.35
C LEU A 316 -10.74 15.61 -34.17
N SER A 317 -10.60 15.07 -32.95
CA SER A 317 -11.18 15.68 -31.75
C SER A 317 -10.59 17.08 -31.47
N ARG A 318 -9.29 17.27 -31.70
CA ARG A 318 -8.59 18.57 -31.54
C ARG A 318 -8.79 19.55 -32.70
N SER A 319 -9.06 19.06 -33.91
CA SER A 319 -9.29 19.90 -35.10
C SER A 319 -10.76 20.34 -35.15
N SER A 320 -11.68 19.44 -34.77
CA SER A 320 -13.10 19.72 -34.53
C SER A 320 -13.33 20.82 -33.49
N THR A 321 -12.41 21.05 -32.55
CA THR A 321 -12.55 22.09 -31.53
C THR A 321 -12.29 23.51 -32.02
N LYS A 322 -11.87 23.73 -33.28
CA LYS A 322 -11.86 25.06 -33.91
C LYS A 322 -13.20 25.43 -34.55
N THR A 323 -13.98 24.46 -35.05
CA THR A 323 -15.28 24.70 -35.69
C THR A 323 -16.48 24.38 -34.80
N ARG A 324 -16.34 23.49 -33.80
CA ARG A 324 -17.22 23.54 -32.63
C ARG A 324 -16.76 24.71 -31.79
N LYS A 325 -17.53 25.80 -31.78
CA LYS A 325 -17.66 26.65 -30.57
C LYS A 325 -17.68 25.66 -29.42
N PHE A 326 -16.59 25.59 -28.67
CA PHE A 326 -16.48 24.70 -27.54
C PHE A 326 -17.68 25.06 -26.67
N ILE A 327 -18.73 24.23 -26.69
CA ILE A 327 -19.80 24.33 -25.71
C ILE A 327 -19.02 24.12 -24.42
N GLN A 328 -18.78 25.21 -23.72
CA GLN A 328 -17.91 25.29 -22.58
C GLN A 328 -18.44 24.26 -21.59
N THR A 329 -17.83 23.07 -21.54
CA THR A 329 -18.30 21.96 -20.70
C THR A 329 -18.17 22.29 -19.22
N TYR A 330 -17.49 23.40 -18.91
CA TYR A 330 -17.44 24.07 -17.62
C TYR A 330 -18.56 25.10 -17.38
N ARG A 331 -19.66 25.05 -18.13
CA ARG A 331 -20.85 25.83 -17.74
C ARG A 331 -21.41 25.23 -16.45
N GLY A 332 -21.52 26.04 -15.40
CA GLY A 332 -22.19 25.63 -14.15
C GLY A 332 -23.62 25.16 -14.40
N TRP A 333 -24.12 24.27 -13.55
CA TRP A 333 -25.52 23.82 -13.61
C TRP A 333 -26.45 24.95 -13.16
N THR A 334 -27.36 25.34 -14.03
CA THR A 334 -28.36 26.38 -13.76
C THR A 334 -29.54 25.82 -12.96
N ALA A 335 -30.33 26.71 -12.35
CA ALA A 335 -31.53 26.33 -11.61
C ALA A 335 -32.58 25.65 -12.52
N SER A 336 -32.73 26.11 -13.77
CA SER A 336 -33.63 25.50 -14.75
C SER A 336 -33.19 24.09 -15.16
N GLU A 337 -31.90 23.88 -15.40
CA GLU A 337 -31.37 22.54 -15.69
C GLU A 337 -31.59 21.58 -14.51
N ASN A 338 -31.45 22.08 -13.27
CA ASN A 338 -31.72 21.30 -12.06
C ASN A 338 -33.23 20.97 -11.91
N ALA A 339 -34.12 21.89 -12.29
CA ALA A 339 -35.57 21.65 -12.28
C ALA A 339 -35.99 20.59 -13.30
N ILE A 340 -35.34 20.56 -14.48
CA ILE A 340 -35.57 19.51 -15.49
C ILE A 340 -35.18 18.13 -14.95
N LEU A 341 -34.08 18.03 -14.17
CA LEU A 341 -33.71 16.77 -13.52
C LEU A 341 -34.73 16.34 -12.46
N GLU A 342 -35.31 17.29 -11.71
CA GLU A 342 -36.37 17.01 -10.73
C GLU A 342 -37.67 16.54 -11.38
N GLU A 343 -38.10 17.22 -12.44
CA GLU A 343 -39.26 16.83 -13.24
C GLU A 343 -39.06 15.44 -13.85
N ALA A 344 -37.88 15.21 -14.45
CA ALA A 344 -37.51 13.91 -15.02
C ALA A 344 -37.62 12.77 -13.99
N ARG A 345 -37.24 13.01 -12.73
CA ARG A 345 -37.43 12.05 -11.64
C ARG A 345 -38.90 11.79 -11.33
N LYS A 346 -39.72 12.84 -11.24
CA LYS A 346 -41.17 12.70 -10.98
C LYS A 346 -41.88 11.88 -12.05
N HIS A 347 -41.40 11.96 -13.30
CA HIS A 347 -41.95 11.25 -14.44
C HIS A 347 -41.20 9.97 -14.83
N ASN A 348 -40.24 9.50 -14.02
CA ASN A 348 -39.42 8.30 -14.28
C ASN A 348 -38.75 8.28 -15.68
N MET A 349 -38.31 9.45 -16.16
CA MET A 349 -37.62 9.55 -17.46
C MET A 349 -36.24 8.91 -17.40
N ASN A 350 -35.85 8.23 -18.46
CA ASN A 350 -34.49 7.70 -18.59
C ASN A 350 -33.49 8.81 -18.96
N LEU A 351 -32.19 8.58 -18.72
CA LEU A 351 -31.16 9.60 -18.93
C LEU A 351 -31.04 10.09 -20.38
N ALA A 352 -31.43 9.27 -21.37
CA ALA A 352 -31.43 9.67 -22.77
C ALA A 352 -32.52 10.71 -23.05
N GLN A 353 -33.74 10.47 -22.55
CA GLN A 353 -34.85 11.44 -22.62
C GLN A 353 -34.51 12.75 -21.90
N VAL A 354 -33.77 12.68 -20.79
CA VAL A 354 -33.27 13.86 -20.08
C VAL A 354 -32.22 14.62 -20.90
N GLN A 355 -31.39 13.91 -21.66
CA GLN A 355 -30.40 14.53 -22.54
C GLN A 355 -31.05 15.30 -23.67
N ASP A 356 -32.14 14.79 -24.24
CA ASP A 356 -32.90 15.49 -25.28
C ASP A 356 -33.46 16.82 -24.78
N ARG A 357 -33.81 16.90 -23.49
CA ARG A 357 -34.25 18.14 -22.81
C ARG A 357 -33.12 19.05 -22.35
N LEU A 358 -31.87 18.58 -22.37
CA LEU A 358 -30.68 19.32 -21.93
C LEU A 358 -29.61 19.36 -23.03
N PRO A 359 -29.90 20.02 -24.18
CA PRO A 359 -28.98 20.08 -25.30
C PRO A 359 -27.67 20.75 -24.86
N GLY A 360 -26.55 20.05 -25.08
CA GLY A 360 -25.22 20.51 -24.66
C GLY A 360 -24.71 19.90 -23.35
N ARG A 361 -25.51 19.07 -22.65
CA ARG A 361 -25.03 18.21 -21.57
C ARG A 361 -24.82 16.77 -22.08
N SER A 362 -23.73 16.12 -21.65
CA SER A 362 -23.49 14.70 -21.93
C SER A 362 -24.23 13.81 -20.93
N LEU A 363 -24.59 12.58 -21.33
CA LEU A 363 -25.18 11.58 -20.43
C LEU A 363 -24.38 11.42 -19.14
N THR A 364 -23.04 11.38 -19.24
CA THR A 364 -22.16 11.25 -18.08
C THR A 364 -22.26 12.47 -17.14
N SER A 365 -22.37 13.68 -17.69
CA SER A 365 -22.54 14.90 -16.90
C SER A 365 -23.91 14.92 -16.22
N ILE A 366 -24.96 14.52 -16.93
CA ILE A 366 -26.34 14.43 -16.43
C ILE A 366 -26.40 13.40 -15.30
N ALA A 367 -25.88 12.19 -15.51
CA ALA A 367 -25.84 11.13 -14.52
C ALA A 367 -25.05 11.55 -13.26
N ALA A 368 -23.92 12.22 -13.43
CA ALA A 368 -23.12 12.70 -12.32
C ALA A 368 -23.86 13.77 -11.50
N ARG A 369 -24.55 14.70 -12.16
CA ARG A 369 -25.33 15.75 -11.49
C ARG A 369 -26.58 15.21 -10.81
N ASP A 370 -27.31 14.33 -11.48
CA ASP A 370 -28.49 13.71 -10.90
C ASP A 370 -28.11 12.85 -9.68
N LYS A 371 -26.98 12.14 -9.74
CA LYS A 371 -26.38 11.48 -8.56
C LYS A 371 -26.01 12.47 -7.45
N GLU A 372 -25.47 13.64 -7.79
CA GLU A 372 -25.15 14.70 -6.81
C GLU A 372 -26.41 15.29 -6.16
N GLN A 373 -27.49 15.49 -6.92
CA GLN A 373 -28.77 15.97 -6.39
C GLN A 373 -29.49 14.92 -5.54
N ARG A 374 -29.50 13.64 -5.97
CA ARG A 374 -30.00 12.52 -5.16
C ARG A 374 -29.20 12.37 -3.88
N ALA A 375 -27.88 12.47 -3.97
CA ALA A 375 -27.03 12.56 -2.79
C ALA A 375 -27.25 13.85 -1.98
N GLY A 376 -27.88 14.90 -2.52
CA GLY A 376 -28.32 16.07 -1.75
C GLY A 376 -29.61 15.79 -0.96
N HIS A 377 -30.54 15.06 -1.58
CA HIS A 377 -31.88 14.76 -1.06
C HIS A 377 -31.86 13.60 -0.05
N ASP A 378 -31.21 12.48 -0.39
CA ASP A 378 -31.13 11.28 0.48
C ASP A 378 -30.18 11.49 1.68
N ASN A 379 -29.22 12.41 1.58
CA ASN A 379 -28.34 12.77 2.70
C ASN A 379 -28.96 13.77 3.68
N ALA A 380 -30.14 14.31 3.42
CA ALA A 380 -30.92 15.03 4.44
C ALA A 380 -31.53 14.04 5.46
N GLU A 381 -31.85 12.82 5.02
CA GLU A 381 -32.51 11.80 5.85
C GLU A 381 -31.54 10.81 6.51
N LEU A 382 -30.39 10.47 5.88
CA LEU A 382 -29.54 9.37 6.35
C LEU A 382 -28.14 9.75 6.89
N GLY A 383 -27.84 11.03 7.10
CA GLY A 383 -26.69 11.48 7.91
C GLY A 383 -25.29 11.01 7.47
N CYS A 384 -25.14 10.36 6.31
CA CYS A 384 -23.90 9.68 5.90
C CYS A 384 -23.19 10.45 4.78
N ARG A 385 -22.63 11.63 5.09
CA ARG A 385 -21.87 12.40 4.11
C ARG A 385 -20.48 11.80 3.85
N THR A 386 -20.22 11.51 2.58
CA THR A 386 -18.88 11.27 2.04
C THR A 386 -18.10 12.59 1.93
N THR A 387 -16.98 12.67 2.65
CA THR A 387 -15.72 13.45 2.48
C THR A 387 -15.67 14.90 1.93
N ARG A 388 -16.69 15.49 1.29
CA ARG A 388 -16.61 16.83 0.65
C ARG A 388 -17.24 17.99 1.41
N ARG A 389 -17.89 17.79 2.55
CA ARG A 389 -18.39 18.91 3.37
C ARG A 389 -17.20 19.74 3.86
N LYS A 390 -17.16 21.05 3.56
CA LYS A 390 -16.15 21.97 4.10
C LYS A 390 -16.18 21.92 5.63
N TRP A 391 -15.03 21.96 6.28
CA TRP A 391 -14.93 22.03 7.74
C TRP A 391 -15.32 23.43 8.20
N THR A 392 -16.21 23.51 9.19
CA THR A 392 -16.58 24.78 9.82
C THR A 392 -15.57 25.14 10.91
N GLU A 393 -15.51 26.42 11.26
CA GLU A 393 -14.66 26.91 12.36
C GLU A 393 -15.08 26.28 13.70
N THR A 394 -16.38 26.03 13.89
CA THR A 394 -16.90 25.32 15.07
C THR A 394 -16.44 23.87 15.14
N GLU A 395 -16.45 23.14 14.03
CA GLU A 395 -15.94 21.76 13.97
C GLU A 395 -14.43 21.72 14.21
N ASP A 396 -13.68 22.70 13.68
CA ASP A 396 -12.26 22.84 13.95
C ASP A 396 -12.00 23.13 15.44
N ALA A 397 -12.74 24.06 16.06
CA ALA A 397 -12.63 24.38 17.48
C ALA A 397 -12.91 23.16 18.39
N ILE A 398 -13.90 22.33 18.04
CA ILE A 398 -14.20 21.07 18.75
C ILE A 398 -13.04 20.07 18.64
N LEU A 399 -12.48 19.89 17.43
CA LEU A 399 -11.30 19.02 17.23
C LEU A 399 -10.10 19.52 18.01
N GLU A 400 -9.92 20.84 18.03
CA GLU A 400 -8.82 21.53 18.68
C GLU A 400 -8.86 21.43 20.21
N ALA A 401 -10.03 21.64 20.81
CA ALA A 401 -10.27 21.44 22.24
C ALA A 401 -10.09 19.95 22.63
N ALA A 402 -10.66 19.03 21.86
CA ALA A 402 -10.50 17.60 22.12
C ALA A 402 -9.03 17.14 22.02
N MET A 403 -8.24 17.77 21.15
CA MET A 403 -6.79 17.52 21.07
C MET A 403 -6.03 18.08 22.28
N GLN A 404 -6.44 19.22 22.84
CA GLN A 404 -5.88 19.78 24.07
C GLN A 404 -6.23 18.93 25.30
N GLU A 405 -7.44 18.38 25.34
CA GLU A 405 -7.91 17.41 26.35
C GLU A 405 -7.20 16.04 26.26
N GLY A 406 -6.36 15.82 25.24
CA GLY A 406 -5.63 14.55 25.06
C GLY A 406 -6.47 13.39 24.49
N ILE A 407 -7.64 13.66 23.93
CA ILE A 407 -8.51 12.64 23.32
C ILE A 407 -7.89 12.13 22.02
N ARG A 408 -7.41 10.88 22.02
CA ARG A 408 -6.75 10.25 20.86
C ARG A 408 -7.61 9.25 20.10
N LYS A 409 -8.66 8.70 20.72
CA LYS A 409 -9.51 7.68 20.09
C LYS A 409 -10.50 8.33 19.12
N LEU A 410 -10.50 7.88 17.87
CA LEU A 410 -11.33 8.47 16.80
C LEU A 410 -12.84 8.29 17.07
N ASP A 411 -13.25 7.25 17.78
CA ASP A 411 -14.66 7.00 18.09
C ASP A 411 -15.22 8.01 19.10
N GLN A 412 -14.40 8.47 20.05
CA GLN A 412 -14.76 9.53 21.00
C GLN A 412 -14.87 10.90 20.31
N LEU A 413 -14.13 11.10 19.21
CA LEU A 413 -14.24 12.32 18.40
C LEU A 413 -15.43 12.28 17.45
N LYS A 414 -15.82 11.08 17.00
CA LYS A 414 -16.99 10.86 16.15
C LYS A 414 -18.28 11.26 16.88
N SER A 415 -18.40 10.97 18.17
CA SER A 415 -19.57 11.40 18.97
C SER A 415 -19.65 12.92 19.12
N LYS A 416 -18.52 13.62 19.18
CA LYS A 416 -18.46 15.10 19.23
C LYS A 416 -18.69 15.78 17.87
N LEU A 417 -18.65 15.05 16.75
CA LEU A 417 -18.74 15.58 15.38
C LEU A 417 -19.76 14.77 14.54
N PRO A 418 -21.07 14.90 14.83
CA PRO A 418 -22.09 14.15 14.11
C PRO A 418 -22.06 14.48 12.61
N GLY A 419 -22.13 13.43 11.78
CA GLY A 419 -22.04 13.55 10.32
C GLY A 419 -20.61 13.61 9.76
N ARG A 420 -19.57 13.44 10.60
CA ARG A 420 -18.19 13.23 10.15
C ARG A 420 -17.75 11.79 10.42
N ASN A 421 -17.17 11.13 9.42
CA ASN A 421 -16.58 9.81 9.61
C ASN A 421 -15.16 9.89 10.18
N THR A 422 -14.69 8.79 10.76
CA THR A 422 -13.37 8.70 11.42
C THR A 422 -12.20 9.04 10.48
N SER A 423 -12.31 8.70 9.20
CA SER A 423 -11.30 9.03 8.18
C SER A 423 -11.22 10.53 7.90
N ALA A 424 -12.36 11.22 7.78
CA ALA A 424 -12.42 12.66 7.61
C ALA A 424 -11.88 13.40 8.84
N ILE A 425 -12.25 12.94 10.04
CA ILE A 425 -11.74 13.45 11.32
C ILE A 425 -10.21 13.32 11.36
N LYS A 426 -9.68 12.12 11.08
CA LYS A 426 -8.23 11.87 11.05
C LYS A 426 -7.50 12.78 10.04
N ALA A 427 -8.05 12.91 8.84
CA ALA A 427 -7.49 13.78 7.80
C ALA A 427 -7.48 15.26 8.25
N ARG A 428 -8.56 15.74 8.88
CA ARG A 428 -8.63 17.11 9.38
C ARG A 428 -7.71 17.35 10.56
N GLN A 429 -7.64 16.42 11.52
CA GLN A 429 -6.65 16.49 12.60
C GLN A 429 -5.23 16.61 12.07
N CYS A 430 -4.87 15.89 10.99
CA CYS A 430 -3.58 16.08 10.32
C CYS A 430 -3.42 17.51 9.76
N VAL A 431 -4.46 18.09 9.17
CA VAL A 431 -4.43 19.47 8.65
C VAL A 431 -4.31 20.50 9.80
N LEU A 432 -5.06 20.34 10.88
CA LEU A 432 -5.01 21.23 12.05
C LEU A 432 -3.65 21.14 12.77
N ARG A 433 -3.09 19.93 12.92
CA ARG A 433 -1.72 19.74 13.43
C ARG A 433 -0.67 20.42 12.55
N ARG A 434 -0.84 20.38 11.22
CA ARG A 434 0.02 21.11 10.28
C ARG A 434 -0.14 22.62 10.39
N ARG A 435 -1.36 23.13 10.61
CA ARG A 435 -1.64 24.56 10.81
C ARG A 435 -1.06 25.10 12.13
N ARG A 436 -1.12 24.31 13.21
CA ARG A 436 -0.65 24.68 14.56
C ARG A 436 0.87 24.73 14.73
N ALA A 437 1.67 24.33 13.74
CA ALA A 437 3.11 24.55 13.72
C ALA A 437 3.92 24.06 14.96
N ASP A 438 3.43 23.09 15.73
CA ASP A 438 4.27 22.30 16.67
C ASP A 438 4.86 21.04 16.01
N CYS A 439 4.46 20.72 14.78
CA CYS A 439 5.07 19.66 14.01
C CYS A 439 5.60 20.23 12.70
N GLY A 440 6.90 20.54 12.67
CA GLY A 440 7.59 21.08 11.51
C GLY A 440 7.26 20.27 10.26
N ASP A 441 6.38 20.82 9.41
CA ASP A 441 5.97 20.18 8.18
C ASP A 441 7.20 20.07 7.26
N PRO A 442 7.67 18.85 6.95
CA PRO A 442 8.81 18.66 6.06
C PRO A 442 8.55 19.19 4.65
N ARG A 443 7.30 19.53 4.31
CA ARG A 443 6.90 20.08 3.01
C ARG A 443 6.79 21.60 2.97
N ARG A 444 6.92 22.32 4.11
CA ARG A 444 7.01 23.78 4.09
C ARG A 444 8.21 24.18 3.23
N ARG A 445 7.99 24.95 2.16
CA ARG A 445 9.07 25.40 1.26
C ARG A 445 10.14 26.13 2.06
N TRP A 446 11.41 25.83 1.80
CA TRP A 446 12.54 26.56 2.38
C TRP A 446 12.60 27.96 1.78
N THR A 447 12.68 28.99 2.60
CA THR A 447 12.94 30.34 2.13
C THR A 447 14.41 30.50 1.73
N ALA A 448 14.72 31.57 0.99
CA ALA A 448 16.10 31.90 0.65
C ALA A 448 16.95 32.14 1.91
N SER A 449 16.41 32.85 2.91
CA SER A 449 17.10 33.12 4.18
C SER A 449 17.39 31.86 4.98
N GLU A 450 16.41 30.96 5.15
CA GLU A 450 16.61 29.69 5.85
C GLU A 450 17.62 28.79 5.12
N THR A 451 17.62 28.85 3.78
CA THR A 451 18.58 28.12 2.95
C THR A 451 19.99 28.66 3.13
N ALA A 452 20.16 29.98 3.17
CA ALA A 452 21.46 30.62 3.41
C ALA A 452 22.00 30.28 4.81
N ILE A 453 21.15 30.34 5.85
CA ILE A 453 21.52 29.94 7.21
C ILE A 453 21.95 28.47 7.27
N LEU A 454 21.21 27.58 6.60
CA LEU A 454 21.54 26.16 6.51
C LEU A 454 22.89 25.93 5.82
N GLN A 455 23.16 26.64 4.72
CA GLN A 455 24.40 26.50 3.95
C GLN A 455 25.61 27.02 4.73
N ALA A 456 25.51 28.19 5.36
CA ALA A 456 26.56 28.75 6.21
C ALA A 456 26.88 27.80 7.37
N ALA A 457 25.85 27.31 8.07
CA ALA A 457 26.03 26.37 9.16
C ALA A 457 26.66 25.03 8.70
N LEU A 458 26.33 24.56 7.49
CA LEU A 458 26.98 23.37 6.91
C LEU A 458 28.45 23.60 6.55
N GLN A 459 28.82 24.80 6.11
CA GLN A 459 30.22 25.17 5.84
C GLN A 459 31.04 25.22 7.13
N GLU A 460 30.44 25.69 8.22
CA GLU A 460 31.02 25.68 9.58
C GLU A 460 31.07 24.28 10.21
N GLY A 461 30.55 23.24 9.55
CA GLY A 461 30.50 21.88 10.09
C GLY A 461 29.47 21.68 11.22
N ALA A 462 28.47 22.58 11.33
CA ALA A 462 27.45 22.51 12.37
C ALA A 462 26.56 21.25 12.23
N SER A 463 26.25 20.64 13.36
CA SER A 463 25.33 19.50 13.46
C SER A 463 23.87 19.92 13.24
N SER A 464 23.00 18.96 12.91
CA SER A 464 21.56 19.23 12.71
C SER A 464 20.88 19.88 13.93
N SER A 465 21.41 19.64 15.14
CA SER A 465 20.89 20.24 16.37
C SER A 465 21.30 21.71 16.52
N GLN A 466 22.56 22.05 16.22
CA GLN A 466 23.03 23.44 16.20
C GLN A 466 22.30 24.24 15.10
N ILE A 467 22.01 23.60 13.97
CA ILE A 467 21.19 24.23 12.91
C ILE A 467 19.74 24.44 13.38
N LYS A 468 19.20 23.54 14.22
CA LYS A 468 17.85 23.69 14.78
C LYS A 468 17.75 24.89 15.73
N GLU A 469 18.81 25.21 16.46
CA GLU A 469 18.89 26.43 17.28
C GLU A 469 18.87 27.70 16.41
N ARG A 470 19.54 27.65 15.24
CA ARG A 470 19.51 28.76 14.25
C ARG A 470 18.20 28.84 13.45
N LEU A 471 17.45 27.75 13.37
CA LEU A 471 16.18 27.63 12.63
C LEU A 471 15.08 27.03 13.53
N PRO A 472 14.64 27.74 14.60
CA PRO A 472 13.72 27.20 15.59
C PRO A 472 12.36 26.83 14.99
N GLU A 473 11.95 27.49 13.91
CA GLU A 473 10.71 27.23 13.19
C GLU A 473 10.72 25.96 12.33
N ARG A 474 11.89 25.29 12.20
CA ARG A 474 12.05 24.10 11.35
C ARG A 474 12.16 22.84 12.17
N GLY A 475 11.39 21.81 11.82
CA GLY A 475 11.52 20.50 12.46
C GLY A 475 12.91 19.90 12.22
N LEU A 476 13.48 19.22 13.22
CA LEU A 476 14.81 18.59 13.13
C LEU A 476 14.92 17.61 11.95
N TYR A 477 13.84 16.89 11.65
CA TYR A 477 13.76 15.99 10.50
C TYR A 477 13.84 16.74 9.16
N ALA A 478 13.16 17.89 9.04
CA ALA A 478 13.21 18.70 7.83
C ALA A 478 14.62 19.24 7.57
N ILE A 479 15.31 19.67 8.64
CA ILE A 479 16.71 20.09 8.59
C ILE A 479 17.60 18.94 8.10
N GLN A 480 17.47 17.74 8.69
CA GLN A 480 18.25 16.56 8.28
C GLN A 480 18.05 16.17 6.81
N CYS A 481 16.80 16.15 6.34
CA CYS A 481 16.50 15.85 4.93
C CYS A 481 17.15 16.88 3.98
N LYS A 482 17.12 18.17 4.34
CA LYS A 482 17.71 19.22 3.51
C LYS A 482 19.24 19.18 3.54
N MET A 483 19.86 18.89 4.69
CA MET A 483 21.31 18.67 4.80
C MET A 483 21.77 17.53 3.88
N TYR A 484 21.06 16.39 3.90
CA TYR A 484 21.36 15.24 3.05
C TYR A 484 21.29 15.58 1.55
N TYR A 485 20.31 16.40 1.15
CA TYR A 485 20.20 16.87 -0.23
C TYR A 485 21.41 17.71 -0.65
N TYR A 486 21.87 18.64 0.19
CA TYR A 486 23.04 19.48 -0.11
C TYR A 486 24.35 18.71 -0.17
N THR A 487 24.58 17.78 0.77
CA THR A 487 25.80 16.96 0.74
C THR A 487 25.84 16.06 -0.51
N ARG A 488 24.70 15.48 -0.90
CA ARG A 488 24.60 14.66 -2.11
C ARG A 488 24.79 15.46 -3.40
N LEU A 489 24.24 16.69 -3.47
CA LEU A 489 24.48 17.60 -4.60
C LEU A 489 25.93 18.02 -4.71
N LYS A 490 26.57 18.36 -3.58
CA LYS A 490 28.00 18.70 -3.55
C LYS A 490 28.86 17.54 -4.05
N HIS A 491 28.54 16.30 -3.66
CA HIS A 491 29.21 15.10 -4.17
C HIS A 491 28.96 14.84 -5.66
N LYS A 492 27.82 15.25 -6.21
CA LYS A 492 27.52 15.09 -7.64
C LYS A 492 28.31 16.11 -8.47
N VAL A 493 28.34 17.37 -8.04
CA VAL A 493 29.10 18.44 -8.71
C VAL A 493 30.61 18.15 -8.65
N LEU A 494 31.14 17.68 -7.53
CA LEU A 494 32.55 17.27 -7.39
C LEU A 494 32.94 16.01 -8.18
N LYS A 495 31.99 15.27 -8.74
CA LYS A 495 32.26 14.13 -9.65
C LYS A 495 32.19 14.52 -11.12
N GLU A 496 31.59 15.66 -11.43
CA GLU A 496 31.43 16.19 -12.80
C GLU A 496 32.51 17.25 -13.12
N LEU A 497 33.21 17.75 -12.08
CA LEU A 497 34.48 18.48 -12.15
C LEU A 497 35.64 17.49 -11.97
#